data_AF-G0M8Y7-F1
#
_entry.id   AF-G0M8Y7-F1
#
_cell.length_a   1.000
_cell.length_b   1.000
_cell.length_c   1.000
_cell.angle_alpha   90.00
_cell.angle_beta   90.00
_cell.angle_gamma   90.00
#
_symmetry.space_group_name_H-M   'P 1'
#
loop_
_entity.id
_entity.type
_entity.pdbx_description
1 polymer ?
#
loop_
_entity_poly.entity_id
_entity_poly.type
_entity_poly.pdbx_seq_one_letter_code
_entity_poly.pdbx_strand_id
1 'polypeptide(L)'
;MHLKATEDNNEVLDSQETSTKEDEEEIVPSEGVVSCLETDTVVQSAVSAAIVTIFENRYFQMFARDRQWRRFRVPFLALNYLFAFIFFIPALLTVPDQGPALEHVYNILPTLPKYIYESPVFVIATEYHYVVVPMNVIALLMVIESFVFIWLVYKNMNKMSRRNMQSENTFKLQRKFLKAIYIQVAVFLINIIVPLVFIFTSLTLNIYNQAANNICFVFFSLHGLFSTVIMLWVHKPYKEVCYNLLRLDKFGFKTQTVTVGPTRSRSIVVVSQR
;
A
#
# COMPACT_ATOMS: atom_id res chain seq x y z
N MET A 1 13.89 63.72 37.52
CA MET A 1 14.83 62.96 36.67
C MET A 1 14.82 61.45 36.95
N HIS A 2 14.22 60.98 38.07
CA HIS A 2 14.16 59.54 38.40
C HIS A 2 12.94 58.76 37.87
N LEU A 3 11.87 59.43 37.43
CA LEU A 3 10.65 58.77 36.93
C LEU A 3 10.70 58.40 35.44
N LYS A 4 11.47 59.15 34.63
CA LYS A 4 11.56 58.92 33.18
C LYS A 4 12.43 57.71 32.80
N ALA A 5 13.33 57.28 33.70
CA ALA A 5 14.18 56.12 33.50
C ALA A 5 13.46 54.79 33.82
N THR A 6 12.34 54.83 34.53
CA THR A 6 11.58 53.62 34.90
C THR A 6 10.56 53.24 33.82
N GLU A 7 10.02 54.22 33.10
CA GLU A 7 9.15 54.00 31.92
C GLU A 7 9.93 53.43 30.73
N ASP A 8 11.10 54.01 30.40
CA ASP A 8 11.97 53.53 29.31
C ASP A 8 12.43 52.07 29.53
N ASN A 9 12.70 51.70 30.79
CA ASN A 9 13.11 50.33 31.11
C ASN A 9 11.95 49.32 31.02
N ASN A 10 10.72 49.75 31.27
CA ASN A 10 9.55 48.89 31.13
C ASN A 10 9.12 48.72 29.68
N GLU A 11 9.22 49.76 28.85
CA GLU A 11 8.99 49.62 27.40
C GLU A 11 10.04 48.73 26.74
N VAL A 12 11.32 48.83 27.14
CA VAL A 12 12.39 47.93 26.63
C VAL A 12 12.20 46.49 27.09
N LEU A 13 11.74 46.25 28.33
CA LEU A 13 11.41 44.91 28.80
C LEU A 13 10.21 44.32 28.05
N ASP A 14 9.15 45.10 27.86
CA ASP A 14 7.93 44.65 27.16
C ASP A 14 8.22 44.40 25.67
N SER A 15 9.09 45.20 25.06
CA SER A 15 9.61 45.01 23.68
C SER A 15 10.49 43.77 23.54
N GLN A 16 11.32 43.47 24.55
CA GLN A 16 12.11 42.23 24.57
C GLN A 16 11.23 41.01 24.84
N GLU A 17 10.19 41.14 25.67
CA GLU A 17 9.28 40.03 25.97
C GLU A 17 8.31 39.75 24.81
N THR A 18 7.93 40.77 24.02
CA THR A 18 7.20 40.59 22.75
C THR A 18 8.11 40.07 21.64
N SER A 19 9.35 40.56 21.51
CA SER A 19 10.31 40.02 20.54
C SER A 19 10.74 38.58 20.84
N THR A 20 10.83 38.19 22.13
CA THR A 20 11.14 36.81 22.51
C THR A 20 9.92 35.88 22.34
N LYS A 21 8.69 36.42 22.40
CA LYS A 21 7.46 35.66 22.12
C LYS A 21 7.14 35.53 20.63
N GLU A 22 7.60 36.46 19.79
CA GLU A 22 7.42 36.38 18.33
C GLU A 22 8.48 35.49 17.65
N ASP A 23 9.66 35.31 18.26
CA ASP A 23 10.68 34.36 17.80
C ASP A 23 10.49 32.92 18.36
N GLU A 24 9.51 32.71 19.25
CA GLU A 24 8.97 31.40 19.64
C GLU A 24 7.69 31.07 18.86
N GLU A 25 7.66 31.37 17.55
CA GLU A 25 6.88 30.55 16.65
C GLU A 25 7.57 29.18 16.60
N GLU A 26 7.29 28.38 17.64
CA GLU A 26 7.63 26.97 17.74
C GLU A 26 7.11 26.34 16.44
N ILE A 27 8.01 26.16 15.47
CA ILE A 27 7.78 25.30 14.31
C ILE A 27 7.63 23.92 14.91
N VAL A 28 6.41 23.58 15.33
CA VAL A 28 6.12 22.36 16.06
C VAL A 28 6.52 21.23 15.12
N PRO A 29 7.60 20.48 15.40
CA PRO A 29 8.04 19.41 14.52
C PRO A 29 6.99 18.28 14.43
N SER A 30 5.97 18.33 15.31
CA SER A 30 4.91 17.34 15.44
C SER A 30 3.96 17.28 14.26
N GLU A 31 3.53 18.42 13.70
CA GLU A 31 2.52 18.40 12.62
C GLU A 31 3.08 17.75 11.35
N GLY A 32 4.32 18.08 11.00
CA GLY A 32 5.00 17.49 9.84
C GLY A 32 5.23 15.98 9.99
N VAL A 33 5.65 15.53 11.18
CA VAL A 33 5.91 14.11 11.45
C VAL A 33 4.61 13.29 11.47
N VAL A 34 3.55 13.81 12.09
CA VAL A 34 2.22 13.17 12.07
C VAL A 34 1.68 13.07 10.65
N SER A 35 1.76 14.16 9.89
CA SER A 35 1.29 14.19 8.50
C SER A 35 2.03 13.18 7.63
N CYS A 36 3.36 13.11 7.72
CA CYS A 36 4.15 12.11 6.99
C CYS A 36 3.74 10.67 7.35
N LEU A 37 3.62 10.37 8.64
CA LEU A 37 3.25 9.02 9.08
C LEU A 37 1.82 8.64 8.67
N GLU A 38 0.88 9.57 8.76
CA GLU A 38 -0.48 9.40 8.26
C GLU A 38 -0.45 9.07 6.76
N THR A 39 0.28 9.87 5.97
CA THR A 39 0.37 9.66 4.52
C THR A 39 0.97 8.31 4.17
N ASP A 40 2.05 7.87 4.83
CA ASP A 40 2.69 6.58 4.60
C ASP A 40 1.75 5.41 4.94
N THR A 41 1.05 5.52 6.05
CA THR A 41 0.12 4.48 6.55
C THR A 41 -1.11 4.34 5.65
N VAL A 42 -1.65 5.46 5.16
CA VAL A 42 -2.74 5.48 4.19
C VAL A 42 -2.30 4.93 2.83
N VAL A 43 -1.10 5.28 2.36
CA VAL A 43 -0.55 4.73 1.11
C VAL A 43 -0.40 3.22 1.21
N GLN A 44 0.14 2.70 2.33
CA GLN A 44 0.33 1.27 2.55
C GLN A 44 -1.00 0.48 2.50
N SER A 45 -2.03 0.99 3.18
CA SER A 45 -3.35 0.35 3.23
C SER A 45 -4.06 0.45 1.87
N ALA A 46 -3.92 1.55 1.13
CA ALA A 46 -4.46 1.71 -0.21
C ALA A 46 -3.81 0.74 -1.21
N VAL A 47 -2.49 0.53 -1.13
CA VAL A 47 -1.78 -0.50 -1.91
C VAL A 47 -2.33 -1.89 -1.58
N SER A 48 -2.59 -2.18 -0.30
CA SER A 48 -3.15 -3.47 0.12
C SER A 48 -4.57 -3.69 -0.42
N ALA A 49 -5.42 -2.67 -0.38
CA ALA A 49 -6.75 -2.69 -1.01
C ALA A 49 -6.68 -2.86 -2.54
N ALA A 50 -5.67 -2.28 -3.19
CA ALA A 50 -5.44 -2.45 -4.63
C ALA A 50 -5.07 -3.89 -4.97
N ILE A 51 -4.34 -4.59 -4.10
CA ILE A 51 -4.00 -6.01 -4.29
C ILE A 51 -5.25 -6.88 -4.22
N VAL A 52 -6.10 -6.68 -3.20
CA VAL A 52 -7.42 -7.35 -3.13
C VAL A 52 -8.21 -7.09 -4.42
N THR A 53 -8.22 -5.84 -4.89
CA THR A 53 -8.89 -5.45 -6.14
C THR A 53 -8.33 -6.20 -7.36
N ILE A 54 -7.02 -6.40 -7.47
CA ILE A 54 -6.41 -7.16 -8.58
C ILE A 54 -6.94 -8.60 -8.61
N PHE A 55 -7.02 -9.26 -7.45
CA PHE A 55 -7.51 -10.63 -7.36
C PHE A 55 -8.99 -10.76 -7.61
N GLU A 56 -9.78 -9.89 -6.97
CA GLU A 56 -11.21 -9.81 -7.20
C GLU A 56 -11.49 -9.56 -8.68
N ASN A 57 -10.76 -8.63 -9.31
CA ASN A 57 -10.90 -8.32 -10.73
C ASN A 57 -10.58 -9.53 -11.61
N ARG A 58 -9.55 -10.29 -11.24
CA ARG A 58 -9.22 -11.52 -11.97
C ARG A 58 -10.31 -12.57 -11.83
N TYR A 59 -10.83 -12.76 -10.61
CA TYR A 59 -11.96 -13.65 -10.35
C TYR A 59 -13.20 -13.23 -11.16
N PHE A 60 -13.52 -11.94 -11.16
CA PHE A 60 -14.66 -11.37 -11.86
C PHE A 60 -14.61 -11.61 -13.37
N GLN A 61 -13.50 -11.25 -14.01
CA GLN A 61 -13.34 -11.39 -15.45
C GLN A 61 -13.40 -12.85 -15.93
N MET A 62 -12.87 -13.77 -15.15
CA MET A 62 -12.82 -15.19 -15.54
C MET A 62 -14.10 -15.95 -15.22
N PHE A 63 -14.77 -15.65 -14.10
CA PHE A 63 -15.76 -16.56 -13.52
C PHE A 63 -17.03 -15.88 -13.00
N ALA A 64 -17.06 -14.56 -12.83
CA ALA A 64 -18.15 -13.88 -12.13
C ALA A 64 -18.85 -12.75 -12.92
N ARG A 65 -18.50 -12.53 -14.19
CA ARG A 65 -19.07 -11.46 -15.04
C ARG A 65 -20.61 -11.52 -15.16
N ASP A 66 -21.14 -12.74 -15.28
CA ASP A 66 -22.58 -13.00 -15.43
C ASP A 66 -23.26 -13.44 -14.12
N ARG A 67 -22.55 -13.29 -12.98
CA ARG A 67 -23.06 -13.67 -11.66
C ARG A 67 -23.54 -12.46 -10.86
N GLN A 68 -24.28 -12.74 -9.78
CA GLN A 68 -24.72 -11.74 -8.81
C GLN A 68 -23.56 -10.92 -8.19
N TRP A 69 -22.34 -11.47 -8.20
CA TRP A 69 -21.13 -10.78 -7.74
C TRP A 69 -20.93 -9.42 -8.42
N ARG A 70 -21.41 -9.23 -9.66
CA ARG A 70 -21.38 -7.93 -10.35
C ARG A 70 -22.01 -6.78 -9.53
N ARG A 71 -23.08 -7.06 -8.80
CA ARG A 71 -23.78 -6.06 -7.97
C ARG A 71 -23.04 -5.79 -6.66
N PHE A 72 -22.47 -6.83 -6.04
CA PHE A 72 -21.75 -6.73 -4.76
C PHE A 72 -20.32 -6.20 -4.90
N ARG A 73 -19.73 -6.29 -6.10
CA ARG A 73 -18.38 -5.80 -6.38
C ARG A 73 -18.19 -4.33 -6.02
N VAL A 74 -19.09 -3.46 -6.47
CA VAL A 74 -18.94 -2.01 -6.27
C VAL A 74 -18.92 -1.64 -4.78
N PRO A 75 -19.90 -2.04 -3.96
CA PRO A 75 -19.85 -1.75 -2.53
C PRO A 75 -18.68 -2.46 -1.83
N PHE A 76 -18.32 -3.68 -2.23
CA PHE A 76 -17.17 -4.40 -1.66
C PHE A 76 -15.85 -3.64 -1.87
N LEU A 77 -15.58 -3.18 -3.09
CA LEU A 77 -14.37 -2.41 -3.39
C LEU A 77 -14.41 -1.04 -2.73
N ALA A 78 -15.56 -0.36 -2.74
CA ALA A 78 -15.72 0.94 -2.09
C ALA A 78 -15.46 0.86 -0.58
N LEU A 79 -15.98 -0.17 0.10
CA LEU A 79 -15.74 -0.39 1.53
C LEU A 79 -14.27 -0.68 1.84
N ASN A 80 -13.59 -1.47 1.00
CA ASN A 80 -12.16 -1.75 1.17
C ASN A 80 -11.30 -0.49 1.12
N TYR A 81 -11.55 0.38 0.14
CA TYR A 81 -10.85 1.66 0.06
C TYR A 81 -11.28 2.60 1.19
N LEU A 82 -12.56 2.65 1.56
CA LEU A 82 -13.03 3.44 2.69
C LEU A 82 -12.33 3.04 4.00
N PHE A 83 -12.22 1.75 4.28
CA PHE A 83 -11.51 1.25 5.46
C PHE A 83 -10.02 1.57 5.41
N ALA A 84 -9.39 1.55 4.23
CA ALA A 84 -8.00 1.97 4.07
C ALA A 84 -7.75 3.44 4.47
N PHE A 85 -8.73 4.33 4.31
CA PHE A 85 -8.60 5.72 4.77
C PHE A 85 -8.98 5.93 6.24
N ILE A 86 -9.92 5.16 6.77
CA ILE A 86 -10.53 5.43 8.08
C ILE A 86 -9.84 4.69 9.24
N PHE A 87 -9.15 3.57 8.98
CA PHE A 87 -8.66 2.71 10.07
C PHE A 87 -7.67 3.38 11.03
N PHE A 88 -6.98 4.45 10.58
CA PHE A 88 -5.98 5.16 11.38
C PHE A 88 -6.56 6.32 12.21
N ILE A 89 -7.82 6.71 11.95
CA ILE A 89 -8.49 7.81 12.68
C ILE A 89 -8.44 7.64 14.20
N PRO A 90 -8.70 6.44 14.79
CA PRO A 90 -8.61 6.27 16.24
C PRO A 90 -7.24 6.66 16.80
N ALA A 91 -6.15 6.29 16.11
CA ALA A 91 -4.79 6.64 16.54
C ALA A 91 -4.57 8.16 16.53
N LEU A 92 -5.05 8.84 15.49
CA LEU A 92 -4.94 10.30 15.35
C LEU A 92 -5.72 11.06 16.44
N LEU A 93 -6.89 10.56 16.83
CA LEU A 93 -7.71 11.17 17.88
C LEU A 93 -7.16 10.91 19.30
N THR A 94 -6.28 9.93 19.47
CA THR A 94 -5.68 9.56 20.75
C THR A 94 -4.22 10.00 20.91
N VAL A 95 -3.73 10.87 20.02
CA VAL A 95 -2.38 11.43 20.14
C VAL A 95 -2.28 12.20 21.46
N PRO A 96 -1.31 11.87 22.34
CA PRO A 96 -1.16 12.53 23.63
C PRO A 96 -0.46 13.89 23.50
N ASP A 97 -0.66 14.76 24.50
CA ASP A 97 0.10 15.99 24.65
C ASP A 97 1.60 15.68 24.74
N GLN A 98 2.41 16.31 23.88
CA GLN A 98 3.80 15.91 23.67
C GLN A 98 4.69 16.17 24.90
N GLY A 99 4.45 17.23 25.67
CA GLY A 99 5.21 17.54 26.89
C GLY A 99 5.25 16.38 27.90
N PRO A 100 4.10 16.00 28.50
CA PRO A 100 4.06 14.88 29.45
C PRO A 100 4.36 13.53 28.80
N ALA A 101 4.05 13.34 27.52
CA ALA A 101 4.32 12.09 26.80
C ALA A 101 5.82 11.85 26.61
N LEU A 102 6.59 12.87 26.25
CA LEU A 102 8.05 12.77 26.10
C LEU A 102 8.73 12.49 27.43
N GLU A 103 8.33 13.19 28.50
CA GLU A 103 8.84 12.95 29.85
C GLU A 103 8.59 11.49 30.27
N HIS A 104 7.38 10.99 30.05
CA HIS A 104 7.02 9.61 30.34
C HIS A 104 7.89 8.60 29.57
N VAL A 105 8.09 8.82 28.26
CA VAL A 105 8.90 7.95 27.41
C VAL A 105 10.38 7.95 27.85
N TYR A 106 10.96 9.12 28.14
CA TYR A 106 12.35 9.22 28.57
C TYR A 106 12.61 8.60 29.95
N ASN A 107 11.61 8.56 30.83
CA ASN A 107 11.72 7.87 32.11
C ASN A 107 11.68 6.34 32.00
N ILE A 108 11.11 5.79 30.92
CA ILE A 108 11.00 4.34 30.70
C ILE A 108 12.16 3.80 29.87
N LEU A 109 12.73 4.61 28.98
CA LEU A 109 13.82 4.20 28.11
C LEU A 109 15.15 4.06 28.89
N PRO A 110 16.00 3.08 28.54
CA PRO A 110 17.37 3.04 29.07
C PRO A 110 18.12 4.32 28.66
N THR A 111 19.22 4.65 29.34
CA THR A 111 20.03 5.84 29.02
C THR A 111 20.42 5.87 27.54
N LEU A 112 19.84 6.82 26.80
CA LEU A 112 20.07 6.97 25.36
C LEU A 112 21.31 7.86 25.12
N PRO A 113 21.94 7.76 23.95
CA PRO A 113 22.91 8.76 23.51
C PRO A 113 22.30 10.18 23.43
N LYS A 114 23.10 11.20 23.74
CA LYS A 114 22.66 12.62 23.76
C LYS A 114 21.93 13.08 22.50
N TYR A 115 22.37 12.62 21.32
CA TYR A 115 21.76 13.01 20.05
C TYR A 115 20.28 12.63 19.94
N ILE A 116 19.80 11.61 20.67
CA ILE A 116 18.39 11.18 20.64
C ILE A 116 17.50 12.15 21.45
N TYR A 117 18.03 12.70 22.55
CA TYR A 117 17.32 13.69 23.35
C TYR A 117 17.28 15.07 22.67
N GLU A 118 18.28 15.37 21.83
CA GLU A 118 18.35 16.60 21.04
C GLU A 118 17.58 16.48 19.70
N SER A 119 17.07 15.29 19.38
CA SER A 119 16.28 15.07 18.16
C SER A 119 14.80 15.42 18.38
N PRO A 120 14.09 15.93 17.37
CA PRO A 120 12.65 16.12 17.44
C PRO A 120 11.96 14.75 17.46
N VAL A 121 11.68 14.25 18.67
CA VAL A 121 10.96 12.99 18.88
C VAL A 121 9.48 13.29 19.01
N PHE A 122 8.65 12.54 18.29
CA PHE A 122 7.20 12.63 18.38
C PHE A 122 6.62 11.33 18.96
N VAL A 123 5.82 11.46 20.02
CA VAL A 123 5.18 10.33 20.69
C VAL A 123 3.76 10.18 20.15
N ILE A 124 3.55 9.15 19.32
CA ILE A 124 2.25 8.93 18.69
C ILE A 124 1.20 8.35 19.63
N ALA A 125 1.62 7.51 20.58
CA ALA A 125 0.76 6.88 21.55
C ALA A 125 1.60 6.45 22.75
N THR A 126 1.17 6.82 23.96
CA THR A 126 1.63 6.19 25.21
C THR A 126 1.02 4.81 25.38
N GLU A 127 -0.21 4.63 24.89
CA GLU A 127 -0.95 3.37 24.85
C GLU A 127 -0.97 2.79 23.43
N TYR A 128 -0.08 1.82 23.15
CA TYR A 128 0.13 1.32 21.79
C TYR A 128 -1.08 0.61 21.15
N HIS A 129 -2.09 0.18 21.91
CA HIS A 129 -3.20 -0.61 21.39
C HIS A 129 -4.08 0.17 20.40
N TYR A 130 -4.24 1.48 20.56
CA TYR A 130 -5.01 2.31 19.64
C TYR A 130 -4.38 2.40 18.24
N VAL A 131 -3.07 2.14 18.14
CA VAL A 131 -2.34 2.10 16.86
C VAL A 131 -2.27 0.65 16.35
N VAL A 132 -1.80 -0.26 17.20
CA VAL A 132 -1.46 -1.63 16.80
C VAL A 132 -2.69 -2.47 16.50
N VAL A 133 -3.78 -2.35 17.27
CA VAL A 133 -4.97 -3.20 17.08
C VAL A 133 -5.67 -2.89 15.74
N PRO A 134 -6.05 -1.64 15.40
CA PRO A 134 -6.66 -1.35 14.10
C PRO A 134 -5.77 -1.72 12.92
N MET A 135 -4.46 -1.50 13.02
CA MET A 135 -3.48 -1.85 12.00
C MET A 135 -3.42 -3.36 11.75
N ASN A 136 -3.44 -4.18 12.81
CA ASN A 136 -3.47 -5.64 12.67
C ASN A 136 -4.81 -6.13 12.11
N VAL A 137 -5.93 -5.55 12.53
CA VAL A 137 -7.28 -5.91 12.04
C VAL A 137 -7.39 -5.67 10.55
N ILE A 138 -7.00 -4.48 10.05
CA ILE A 138 -7.08 -4.16 8.61
C ILE A 138 -6.12 -5.04 7.81
N ALA A 139 -4.89 -5.28 8.30
CA ALA A 139 -3.94 -6.15 7.64
C ALA A 139 -4.47 -7.58 7.52
N LEU A 140 -5.04 -8.13 8.59
CA LEU A 140 -5.62 -9.46 8.60
C LEU A 140 -6.83 -9.56 7.66
N LEU A 141 -7.71 -8.55 7.65
CA LEU A 141 -8.85 -8.49 6.74
C LEU A 141 -8.39 -8.57 5.27
N MET A 142 -7.44 -7.71 4.87
CA MET A 142 -6.90 -7.67 3.50
C MET A 142 -6.25 -8.99 3.07
N VAL A 143 -5.53 -9.63 4.00
CA VAL A 143 -4.91 -10.95 3.78
C VAL A 143 -5.99 -12.02 3.56
N ILE A 144 -7.01 -12.07 4.43
CA ILE A 144 -8.12 -13.03 4.32
C ILE A 144 -8.85 -12.85 3.00
N GLU A 145 -9.22 -11.62 2.64
CA GLU A 145 -9.93 -11.34 1.38
C GLU A 145 -9.10 -11.76 0.16
N SER A 146 -7.80 -11.45 0.14
CA SER A 146 -6.89 -11.88 -0.90
C SER A 146 -6.87 -13.40 -1.03
N PHE A 147 -6.73 -14.13 0.08
CA PHE A 147 -6.76 -15.60 0.09
C PHE A 147 -8.08 -16.17 -0.42
N VAL A 148 -9.22 -15.56 -0.07
CA VAL A 148 -10.54 -15.98 -0.57
C VAL A 148 -10.60 -15.88 -2.08
N PHE A 149 -10.20 -14.76 -2.69
CA PHE A 149 -10.23 -14.63 -4.16
C PHE A 149 -9.23 -15.54 -4.86
N ILE A 150 -8.02 -15.68 -4.32
CA ILE A 150 -7.01 -16.65 -4.81
C ILE A 150 -7.61 -18.05 -4.83
N TRP A 151 -8.22 -18.48 -3.72
CA TRP A 151 -8.83 -19.79 -3.60
C TRP A 151 -10.02 -19.96 -4.56
N LEU A 152 -10.87 -18.94 -4.72
CA LEU A 152 -11.98 -18.96 -5.67
C LEU A 152 -11.48 -19.11 -7.12
N VAL A 153 -10.43 -18.39 -7.50
CA VAL A 153 -9.80 -18.48 -8.82
C VAL A 153 -9.23 -19.88 -9.03
N TYR A 154 -8.47 -20.40 -8.06
CA TYR A 154 -7.90 -21.74 -8.10
C TYR A 154 -8.97 -22.82 -8.27
N LYS A 155 -10.02 -22.78 -7.44
CA LYS A 155 -11.13 -23.72 -7.45
C LYS A 155 -11.87 -23.71 -8.79
N ASN A 156 -12.19 -22.52 -9.32
CA ASN A 156 -12.92 -22.40 -10.58
C ASN A 156 -12.06 -22.78 -11.79
N MET A 157 -10.76 -22.46 -11.79
CA MET A 157 -9.84 -22.91 -12.84
C MET A 157 -9.74 -24.44 -12.87
N ASN A 158 -9.63 -25.09 -11.72
CA ASN A 158 -9.61 -26.56 -11.64
C ASN A 158 -10.93 -27.17 -12.13
N LYS A 159 -12.07 -26.55 -11.82
CA LYS A 159 -13.38 -26.98 -12.33
C LYS A 159 -13.48 -26.81 -13.85
N MET A 160 -12.97 -25.71 -14.39
CA MET A 160 -12.98 -25.41 -15.83
C MET A 160 -12.11 -26.40 -16.61
N SER A 161 -10.92 -26.71 -16.09
CA SER A 161 -10.00 -27.73 -16.62
C SER A 161 -10.69 -29.08 -16.77
N ARG A 162 -11.38 -29.54 -15.71
CA ARG A 162 -12.09 -30.83 -15.71
C ARG A 162 -13.25 -30.91 -16.70
N ARG A 163 -13.82 -29.78 -17.12
CA ARG A 163 -14.97 -29.75 -18.02
C ARG A 163 -14.59 -29.50 -19.48
N ASN A 164 -13.29 -29.42 -19.82
CA ASN A 164 -12.80 -29.12 -21.18
C ASN A 164 -13.53 -27.93 -21.83
N MET A 165 -13.93 -26.93 -21.05
CA MET A 165 -14.76 -25.81 -21.52
C MET A 165 -14.00 -24.81 -22.41
N GLN A 166 -12.70 -25.00 -22.63
CA GLN A 166 -11.84 -24.13 -23.44
C GLN A 166 -10.89 -24.95 -24.31
N SER A 167 -10.44 -24.34 -25.41
CA SER A 167 -9.38 -24.92 -26.22
C SER A 167 -8.08 -25.06 -25.42
N GLU A 168 -7.34 -26.13 -25.68
CA GLU A 168 -6.04 -26.47 -25.08
C GLU A 168 -5.08 -25.28 -25.02
N ASN A 169 -5.00 -24.49 -26.10
CA ASN A 169 -4.09 -23.34 -26.19
C ASN A 169 -4.50 -22.18 -25.27
N THR A 170 -5.80 -21.87 -25.21
CA THR A 170 -6.33 -20.82 -24.32
C THR A 170 -6.15 -21.20 -22.86
N PHE A 171 -6.44 -22.46 -22.52
CA PHE A 171 -6.29 -22.97 -21.17
C PHE A 171 -4.82 -22.92 -20.70
N LYS A 172 -3.88 -23.35 -21.55
CA LYS A 172 -2.43 -23.25 -21.27
C LYS A 172 -1.98 -21.82 -21.02
N LEU A 173 -2.50 -20.85 -21.79
CA LEU A 173 -2.19 -19.43 -21.59
C LEU A 173 -2.73 -18.91 -20.25
N GLN A 174 -4.00 -19.19 -19.93
CA GLN A 174 -4.61 -18.77 -18.67
C GLN A 174 -3.90 -19.39 -17.46
N ARG A 175 -3.49 -20.66 -17.54
CA ARG A 175 -2.77 -21.35 -16.47
C ARG A 175 -1.37 -20.75 -16.24
N LYS A 176 -0.64 -20.40 -17.31
CA LYS A 176 0.66 -19.72 -17.19
C LYS A 176 0.50 -18.35 -16.52
N PHE A 177 -0.51 -17.58 -16.93
CA PHE A 177 -0.81 -16.28 -16.33
C PHE A 177 -1.20 -16.39 -14.85
N LEU A 178 -2.02 -17.37 -14.48
CA LEU A 178 -2.39 -17.57 -13.08
C LEU A 178 -1.20 -18.06 -12.23
N LYS A 179 -0.31 -18.90 -12.78
CA LYS A 179 0.93 -19.25 -12.10
C LYS A 179 1.81 -18.02 -11.84
N ALA A 180 1.89 -17.10 -12.80
CA ALA A 180 2.58 -15.83 -12.63
C ALA A 180 1.99 -14.98 -11.49
N ILE A 181 0.66 -14.86 -11.45
CA ILE A 181 -0.03 -14.17 -10.34
C ILE A 181 0.28 -14.85 -9.00
N TYR A 182 0.18 -16.18 -8.89
CA TYR A 182 0.47 -16.86 -7.62
C TYR A 182 1.91 -16.63 -7.14
N ILE A 183 2.89 -16.59 -8.04
CA ILE A 183 4.28 -16.29 -7.69
C ILE A 183 4.40 -14.85 -7.18
N GLN A 184 3.85 -13.88 -7.91
CA GLN A 184 3.89 -12.46 -7.51
C GLN A 184 3.34 -12.26 -6.09
N VAL A 185 2.29 -13.01 -5.77
CA VAL A 185 1.55 -12.90 -4.53
C VAL A 185 2.25 -13.59 -3.38
N ALA A 186 2.82 -14.77 -3.63
CA ALA A 186 3.65 -15.44 -2.64
C ALA A 186 4.81 -14.53 -2.22
N VAL A 187 5.44 -13.84 -3.17
CA VAL A 187 6.52 -12.89 -2.85
C VAL A 187 6.00 -11.69 -2.05
N PHE A 188 4.85 -11.12 -2.40
CA PHE A 188 4.24 -10.03 -1.63
C PHE A 188 3.91 -10.46 -0.20
N LEU A 189 3.30 -11.64 -0.03
CA LEU A 189 2.96 -12.19 1.28
C LEU A 189 4.21 -12.47 2.12
N ILE A 190 5.28 -13.02 1.54
CA ILE A 190 6.54 -13.25 2.25
C ILE A 190 7.13 -11.92 2.75
N ASN A 191 7.13 -10.88 1.92
CA ASN A 191 7.66 -9.56 2.29
C ASN A 191 6.90 -8.92 3.46
N ILE A 192 5.63 -9.24 3.67
CA ILE A 192 4.81 -8.71 4.79
C ILE A 192 4.85 -9.64 6.00
N ILE A 193 4.70 -10.95 5.79
CA ILE A 193 4.62 -11.94 6.88
C ILE A 193 5.94 -12.00 7.65
N VAL A 194 7.10 -11.92 6.97
CA VAL A 194 8.40 -12.02 7.64
C VAL A 194 8.62 -10.88 8.67
N PRO A 195 8.46 -9.60 8.30
CA PRO A 195 8.50 -8.50 9.28
C PRO A 195 7.44 -8.62 10.37
N LEU A 196 6.20 -9.01 10.03
CA LEU A 196 5.12 -9.15 11.02
C LEU A 196 5.41 -10.24 12.06
N VAL A 197 5.90 -11.41 11.63
CA VAL A 197 6.26 -12.51 12.54
C VAL A 197 7.41 -12.09 13.45
N PHE A 198 8.41 -11.37 12.91
CA PHE A 198 9.49 -10.83 13.72
C PHE A 198 8.97 -9.87 14.79
N ILE A 199 8.18 -8.85 14.40
CA ILE A 199 7.60 -7.87 15.34
C ILE A 199 6.76 -8.56 16.41
N PHE A 200 5.88 -9.48 16.00
CA PHE A 200 5.03 -10.22 16.93
C PHE A 200 5.83 -11.06 17.93
N THR A 201 6.87 -11.75 17.46
CA THR A 201 7.75 -12.58 18.31
C THR A 201 8.57 -11.69 19.25
N SER A 202 9.11 -10.58 18.77
CA SER A 202 9.82 -9.58 19.57
C SER A 202 8.95 -8.99 20.67
N LEU A 203 7.68 -8.68 20.39
CA LEU A 203 6.72 -8.19 21.38
C LEU A 203 6.37 -9.28 22.41
N THR A 204 6.07 -10.49 21.95
CA THR A 204 5.63 -11.60 22.84
C THR A 204 6.76 -12.05 23.77
N LEU A 205 8.00 -12.09 23.26
CA LEU A 205 9.17 -12.52 24.03
C LEU A 205 9.90 -11.35 24.72
N ASN A 206 9.43 -10.11 24.57
CA ASN A 206 10.12 -8.89 25.03
C ASN A 206 11.59 -8.81 24.57
N ILE A 207 11.88 -9.23 23.34
CA ILE A 207 13.22 -9.17 22.74
C ILE A 207 13.31 -7.95 21.84
N TYR A 208 14.06 -6.93 22.29
CA TYR A 208 14.34 -5.74 21.52
C TYR A 208 15.68 -5.85 20.77
N ASN A 209 15.64 -5.76 19.44
CA ASN A 209 16.84 -5.69 18.59
C ASN A 209 16.69 -4.58 17.56
N GLN A 210 17.39 -3.47 17.78
CA GLN A 210 17.29 -2.27 16.95
C GLN A 210 17.74 -2.51 15.50
N ALA A 211 18.79 -3.29 15.27
CA ALA A 211 19.26 -3.62 13.91
C ALA A 211 18.19 -4.42 13.14
N ALA A 212 17.56 -5.40 13.79
CA ALA A 212 16.51 -6.19 13.17
C ALA A 212 15.21 -5.38 12.92
N ASN A 213 14.85 -4.49 13.85
CA ASN A 213 13.76 -3.52 13.65
C ASN A 213 14.03 -2.62 12.43
N ASN A 214 15.24 -2.05 12.33
CA ASN A 214 15.63 -1.21 11.20
C ASN A 214 15.55 -1.98 9.87
N ILE A 215 15.99 -3.24 9.84
CA ILE A 215 15.84 -4.10 8.65
C ILE A 215 14.37 -4.30 8.30
N CYS A 216 13.48 -4.51 9.27
CA CYS A 216 12.04 -4.62 9.02
C CYS A 216 11.47 -3.35 8.38
N PHE A 217 11.86 -2.17 8.86
CA PHE A 217 11.47 -0.90 8.25
C PHE A 217 11.99 -0.74 6.81
N VAL A 218 13.19 -1.23 6.51
CA VAL A 218 13.70 -1.27 5.12
C VAL A 218 12.85 -2.18 4.25
N PHE A 219 12.46 -3.37 4.73
CA PHE A 219 11.55 -4.26 4.00
C PHE A 219 10.17 -3.61 3.77
N PHE A 220 9.61 -2.96 4.78
CA PHE A 220 8.36 -2.20 4.61
C PHE A 220 8.52 -1.06 3.62
N SER A 221 9.63 -0.32 3.62
CA SER A 221 9.85 0.79 2.69
C SER A 221 10.03 0.31 1.25
N LEU A 222 10.72 -0.81 1.03
CA LEU A 222 11.05 -1.34 -0.30
C LEU A 222 9.99 -2.28 -0.88
N HIS A 223 8.92 -2.60 -0.14
CA HIS A 223 7.92 -3.58 -0.57
C HIS A 223 7.29 -3.22 -1.95
N GLY A 224 7.03 -1.93 -2.21
CA GLY A 224 6.45 -1.44 -3.46
C GLY A 224 7.40 -1.63 -4.65
N LEU A 225 8.69 -1.37 -4.43
CA LEU A 225 9.74 -1.64 -5.41
C LEU A 225 9.82 -3.13 -5.73
N PHE A 226 9.87 -3.99 -4.70
CA PHE A 226 9.91 -5.44 -4.88
C PHE A 226 8.68 -5.96 -5.62
N SER A 227 7.48 -5.48 -5.27
CA SER A 227 6.24 -5.83 -5.96
C SER A 227 6.29 -5.48 -7.45
N THR A 228 6.79 -4.29 -7.79
CA THR A 228 6.90 -3.81 -9.17
C THR A 228 7.93 -4.61 -9.97
N VAL A 229 9.13 -4.84 -9.41
CA VAL A 229 10.19 -5.63 -10.07
C VAL A 229 9.70 -7.05 -10.36
N ILE A 230 9.04 -7.68 -9.39
CA ILE A 230 8.48 -9.03 -9.56
C ILE A 230 7.36 -9.04 -10.61
N MET A 231 6.49 -8.03 -10.62
CA MET A 231 5.48 -7.88 -11.65
C MET A 231 6.10 -7.83 -13.05
N LEU A 232 7.12 -7.01 -13.25
CA LEU A 232 7.82 -6.88 -14.54
C LEU A 232 8.52 -8.18 -14.95
N TRP A 233 9.11 -8.90 -13.98
CA TRP A 233 9.90 -10.09 -14.27
C TRP A 233 9.05 -11.34 -14.56
N VAL A 234 7.97 -11.54 -13.81
CA VAL A 234 7.17 -12.76 -13.84
C VAL A 234 6.12 -12.75 -14.97
N HIS A 235 5.64 -11.57 -15.36
CA HIS A 235 4.62 -11.45 -16.40
C HIS A 235 5.23 -11.22 -17.77
N LYS A 236 5.10 -12.24 -18.63
CA LYS A 236 5.57 -12.24 -20.02
C LYS A 236 5.32 -10.94 -20.82
N PRO A 237 4.11 -10.37 -20.89
CA PRO A 237 3.87 -9.17 -21.71
C PRO A 237 4.66 -7.95 -21.21
N TYR A 238 4.83 -7.80 -19.89
CA TYR A 238 5.62 -6.71 -19.32
C TYR A 238 7.11 -6.92 -19.56
N LYS A 239 7.61 -8.15 -19.35
CA LYS A 239 9.01 -8.50 -19.61
C LYS A 239 9.40 -8.25 -21.07
N GLU A 240 8.55 -8.60 -22.03
CA GLU A 240 8.80 -8.37 -23.46
C GLU A 240 8.90 -6.88 -23.80
N VAL A 241 7.99 -6.06 -23.25
CA VAL A 241 8.05 -4.60 -23.43
C VAL A 241 9.32 -4.00 -22.83
N CYS A 242 9.66 -4.36 -21.60
CA CYS A 242 10.90 -3.87 -20.95
C CYS A 242 12.15 -4.28 -21.73
N TYR A 243 12.19 -5.51 -22.23
CA TYR A 243 13.32 -5.99 -23.03
C TYR A 243 13.47 -5.23 -24.34
N ASN A 244 12.35 -4.94 -25.03
CA ASN A 244 12.35 -4.19 -26.27
C ASN A 244 12.76 -2.73 -26.07
N LEU A 245 12.28 -2.09 -24.98
CA LEU A 245 12.67 -0.73 -24.61
C LEU A 245 14.17 -0.63 -24.29
N LEU A 246 14.70 -1.57 -23.52
CA LEU A 246 16.12 -1.61 -23.15
C LEU A 246 17.05 -1.95 -24.32
N ARG A 247 16.53 -2.62 -25.35
CA ARG A 247 17.30 -2.92 -26.57
C ARG A 247 17.34 -1.80 -27.60
N LEU A 248 16.65 -0.66 -27.37
CA LEU A 248 16.48 0.41 -28.37
C LEU A 248 16.08 -0.14 -29.75
N ASP A 249 15.34 -1.25 -29.78
CA ASP A 249 14.93 -1.83 -31.05
C ASP A 249 13.90 -0.89 -31.64
N LYS A 250 14.21 -0.34 -32.82
CA LYS A 250 13.41 0.69 -33.50
C LYS A 250 11.93 0.33 -33.38
N PHE A 251 11.14 1.25 -32.82
CA PHE A 251 9.69 1.16 -32.69
C PHE A 251 9.03 1.12 -34.09
N GLY A 252 9.22 0.02 -34.81
CA GLY A 252 8.43 -0.36 -35.96
C GLY A 252 7.14 -0.92 -35.39
N PHE A 253 6.13 -0.06 -35.27
CA PHE A 253 4.77 -0.47 -35.00
C PHE A 253 4.38 -1.49 -36.09
N LYS A 254 4.53 -2.79 -35.81
CA LYS A 254 3.91 -3.81 -36.66
C LYS A 254 2.43 -3.73 -36.37
N THR A 255 1.74 -2.89 -37.12
CA THR A 255 0.29 -2.92 -37.25
C THR A 255 -0.09 -4.37 -37.55
N GLN A 256 -0.75 -5.04 -36.62
CA GLN A 256 -1.43 -6.29 -36.92
C GLN A 256 -2.58 -5.92 -37.86
N THR A 257 -2.33 -5.95 -39.16
CA THR A 257 -3.42 -6.12 -40.13
C THR A 257 -4.03 -7.48 -39.85
N VAL A 258 -5.17 -7.47 -39.17
CA VAL A 258 -6.07 -8.62 -39.13
C VAL A 258 -6.55 -8.82 -40.57
N THR A 259 -5.88 -9.71 -41.30
CA THR A 259 -6.36 -10.15 -42.59
C THR A 259 -7.63 -10.94 -42.34
N VAL A 260 -8.78 -10.30 -42.50
CA VAL A 260 -10.07 -10.98 -42.56
C VAL A 260 -9.99 -11.87 -43.79
N GLY A 261 -9.79 -13.17 -43.58
CA GLY A 261 -9.86 -14.15 -44.65
C GLY A 261 -11.20 -14.03 -45.37
N PRO A 262 -11.27 -14.25 -46.69
CA PRO A 262 -12.46 -13.97 -47.47
C PRO A 262 -13.63 -14.73 -46.86
N THR A 263 -14.58 -13.97 -46.32
CA THR A 263 -15.87 -14.51 -45.93
C THR A 263 -16.44 -15.10 -47.20
N ARG A 264 -16.74 -16.41 -47.17
CA ARG A 264 -17.36 -17.14 -48.27
C ARG A 264 -18.70 -16.46 -48.58
N SER A 265 -18.66 -15.48 -49.47
CA SER A 265 -19.83 -14.73 -49.91
C SER A 265 -20.75 -15.73 -50.60
N ARG A 266 -21.95 -15.89 -50.05
CA ARG A 266 -23.03 -16.60 -50.73
C ARG A 266 -23.24 -15.93 -52.08
N SER A 267 -23.14 -16.72 -53.14
CA SER A 267 -23.40 -16.33 -54.51
C SER A 267 -24.78 -15.69 -54.61
N ILE A 268 -24.84 -14.36 -54.76
CA ILE A 268 -26.02 -13.69 -55.31
C ILE A 268 -25.72 -13.52 -56.79
N VAL A 269 -26.31 -14.40 -57.59
CA VAL A 269 -26.36 -14.27 -59.04
C VAL A 269 -27.37 -13.16 -59.33
N VAL A 270 -26.89 -11.99 -59.77
CA VAL A 270 -27.75 -10.96 -60.37
C VAL A 270 -27.66 -11.15 -61.88
N VAL A 271 -28.70 -11.74 -62.47
CA VAL A 271 -28.93 -11.73 -63.91
C VAL A 271 -29.58 -10.39 -64.25
N SER A 272 -28.89 -9.54 -65.00
CA SER A 272 -29.52 -8.41 -65.69
C SER A 272 -30.01 -8.91 -67.05
N GLN A 273 -31.33 -8.98 -67.24
CA GLN A 273 -31.93 -9.10 -68.56
C GLN A 273 -32.64 -7.79 -68.93
N ARG A 274 -32.29 -7.33 -70.14
CA ARG A 274 -32.76 -6.18 -70.94
C ARG A 274 -32.20 -4.81 -70.56
#